data_AF-A0A0G4NDG3-F1
#
_entry.id   AF-A0A0G4NDG3-F1
#
_cell.length_a   1.000
_cell.length_b   1.000
_cell.length_c   1.000
_cell.angle_alpha   90.00
_cell.angle_beta   90.00
_cell.angle_gamma   90.00
#
_symmetry.space_group_name_H-M   'P 1'
#
loop_
_entity.id
_entity.type
_entity.pdbx_description
1 polymer ?
#
loop_
_entity_poly.entity_id
_entity_poly.type
_entity_poly.pdbx_seq_one_letter_code
_entity_poly.pdbx_strand_id
1 'polypeptide(L)'
;PSDFSTLDYLPSKGSNAWHTDFNKYLNTLRYHDKWMGELMQLFDDLDMTNETLIVFIGDHGQTFKEDYRKTGTYEVPHVSDFRVPITFRHPHLPRVQSAVNATSISVLPTILDLLVSSGSLNKRDTEMATDLAQDYEGQSLVREYKKKDGKRRAWNFSVINSGAGMLTVTSADVPYKLNMPLEKV
;
A
#
# COMPACT_ATOMS: atom_id res chain seq x y z
N PRO A 1 23.81 -5.04 -3.33
CA PRO A 1 25.14 -4.68 -3.89
C PRO A 1 26.25 -5.27 -3.03
N SER A 2 27.43 -5.54 -3.59
CA SER A 2 28.56 -6.13 -2.83
C SER A 2 29.10 -5.20 -1.74
N ASP A 3 28.90 -3.89 -1.89
CA ASP A 3 29.30 -2.82 -0.98
C ASP A 3 28.24 -2.49 0.10
N PHE A 4 27.04 -3.05 -0.01
CA PHE A 4 26.02 -2.88 1.02
C PHE A 4 26.18 -3.95 2.11
N SER A 5 26.60 -3.53 3.31
CA SER A 5 26.64 -4.41 4.49
C SER A 5 25.29 -5.08 4.70
N THR A 6 25.26 -6.32 5.18
CA THR A 6 24.03 -7.02 5.57
C THR A 6 24.00 -7.26 7.07
N LEU A 7 22.79 -7.34 7.64
CA LEU A 7 22.56 -7.61 9.05
C LEU A 7 21.74 -8.88 9.22
N ASP A 8 22.04 -9.67 10.25
CA ASP A 8 21.15 -10.74 10.71
C ASP A 8 20.17 -10.18 11.73
N TYR A 9 18.97 -9.82 11.26
CA TYR A 9 17.89 -9.29 12.12
C TYR A 9 17.32 -10.36 13.04
N LEU A 10 17.25 -11.60 12.54
CA LEU A 10 16.81 -12.77 13.29
C LEU A 10 17.90 -13.86 13.26
N PRO A 11 18.00 -14.73 14.29
CA PRO A 11 18.87 -15.89 14.23
C PRO A 11 18.52 -16.76 13.03
N SER A 12 19.51 -17.08 12.18
CA SER A 12 19.33 -17.79 10.90
C SER A 12 20.13 -19.10 10.82
N LYS A 13 20.53 -19.66 11.97
CA LYS A 13 21.33 -20.90 12.06
C LYS A 13 20.57 -22.01 12.80
N GLY A 14 20.95 -23.26 12.55
CA GLY A 14 20.37 -24.43 13.23
C GLY A 14 18.86 -24.55 12.96
N SER A 15 18.08 -24.73 14.02
CA SER A 15 16.61 -24.79 13.95
C SER A 15 15.96 -23.51 13.39
N ASN A 16 16.69 -22.39 13.35
CA ASN A 16 16.20 -21.11 12.84
C ASN A 16 16.67 -20.81 11.41
N ALA A 17 17.24 -21.79 10.70
CA ALA A 17 17.73 -21.61 9.32
C ALA A 17 16.67 -21.07 8.34
N TRP A 18 15.39 -21.29 8.65
CA TRP A 18 14.27 -20.81 7.85
C TRP A 18 14.09 -19.28 7.85
N HIS A 19 14.69 -18.54 8.79
CA HIS A 19 14.72 -17.07 8.77
C HIS A 19 15.69 -16.49 7.74
N THR A 20 16.53 -17.30 7.09
CA THR A 20 17.55 -16.83 6.14
C THR A 20 16.95 -15.93 5.04
N ASP A 21 15.83 -16.36 4.45
CA ASP A 21 15.19 -15.59 3.38
C ASP A 21 14.47 -14.34 3.90
N PHE A 22 13.96 -14.39 5.14
CA PHE A 22 13.36 -13.22 5.77
C PHE A 22 14.42 -12.17 6.13
N ASN A 23 15.59 -12.57 6.65
CA ASN A 23 16.74 -11.66 6.82
C ASN A 23 17.16 -11.02 5.48
N LYS A 24 17.20 -11.78 4.39
CA LYS A 24 17.49 -11.21 3.05
C LYS A 24 16.44 -10.16 2.67
N TYR A 25 15.17 -10.45 2.86
CA TYR A 25 14.09 -9.49 2.59
C TYR A 25 14.21 -8.20 3.43
N LEU A 26 14.47 -8.32 4.74
CA LEU A 26 14.67 -7.15 5.61
C LEU A 26 15.90 -6.33 5.22
N ASN A 27 16.97 -6.97 4.73
CA ASN A 27 18.11 -6.25 4.17
C ASN A 27 17.78 -5.54 2.86
N THR A 28 16.92 -6.12 2.01
CA THR A 28 16.39 -5.44 0.82
C THR A 28 15.58 -4.21 1.21
N LEU A 29 14.73 -4.31 2.24
CA LEU A 29 14.00 -3.16 2.77
C LEU A 29 14.95 -2.08 3.31
N ARG A 30 15.99 -2.45 4.08
CA ARG A 30 16.98 -1.47 4.55
C ARG A 30 17.76 -0.82 3.41
N TYR A 31 18.08 -1.59 2.37
CA TYR A 31 18.73 -1.04 1.18
C TYR A 31 17.81 -0.02 0.50
N HIS A 32 16.54 -0.36 0.30
CA HIS A 32 15.54 0.55 -0.25
C HIS A 32 15.34 1.81 0.61
N ASP A 33 15.29 1.66 1.94
CA ASP A 33 15.17 2.76 2.90
C ASP A 33 16.32 3.77 2.78
N LYS A 34 17.55 3.30 2.60
CA LYS A 34 18.70 4.19 2.32
C LYS A 34 18.47 5.05 1.08
N TRP A 35 18.05 4.44 -0.04
CA TRP A 35 17.78 5.16 -1.29
C TRP A 35 16.61 6.14 -1.16
N MET A 36 15.55 5.75 -0.43
CA MET A 36 14.46 6.67 -0.12
C MET A 36 14.97 7.86 0.69
N GLY A 37 15.82 7.64 1.70
CA GLY A 37 16.45 8.71 2.47
C GLY A 37 17.24 9.68 1.59
N GLU A 38 18.02 9.18 0.64
CA GLU A 38 18.78 9.99 -0.32
C GLU A 38 17.85 10.81 -1.23
N LEU A 39 16.76 10.22 -1.73
CA LEU A 39 15.77 10.94 -2.54
C LEU A 39 15.03 12.01 -1.73
N MET A 40 14.68 11.71 -0.48
CA MET A 40 14.06 12.68 0.43
C MET A 40 15.00 13.85 0.71
N GLN A 41 16.29 13.57 0.96
CA GLN A 41 17.31 14.60 1.17
C GLN A 41 17.50 15.46 -0.08
N LEU A 42 17.44 14.88 -1.28
CA LEU A 42 17.51 15.63 -2.53
C LEU A 42 16.36 16.65 -2.65
N PHE A 43 15.14 16.30 -2.25
CA PHE A 43 14.03 17.26 -2.23
C PHE A 43 14.26 18.39 -1.22
N ASP A 44 14.85 18.09 -0.07
CA ASP A 44 15.21 19.12 0.93
C ASP A 44 16.32 20.04 0.41
N ASP A 45 17.39 19.48 -0.17
CA ASP A 45 18.54 20.24 -0.68
C ASP A 45 18.19 21.17 -1.85
N LEU A 46 17.12 20.83 -2.60
CA LEU A 46 16.60 21.63 -3.71
C LEU A 46 15.44 22.56 -3.31
N ASP A 47 15.13 22.67 -2.02
CA ASP A 47 13.99 23.43 -1.49
C ASP A 47 12.62 23.02 -2.09
N MET A 48 12.50 21.77 -2.57
CA MET A 48 11.30 21.24 -3.24
C MET A 48 10.32 20.57 -2.28
N THR A 49 10.71 20.28 -1.04
CA THR A 49 9.92 19.51 -0.08
C THR A 49 8.56 20.15 0.24
N ASN A 50 8.46 21.47 0.24
CA ASN A 50 7.22 22.19 0.52
C ASN A 50 6.23 22.23 -0.66
N GLU A 51 6.66 21.76 -1.85
CA GLU A 51 5.87 21.73 -3.07
C GLU A 51 5.65 20.31 -3.60
N THR A 52 6.14 19.29 -2.87
CA THR A 52 6.15 17.90 -3.32
C THR A 52 5.32 17.01 -2.39
N LEU A 53 4.18 16.51 -2.88
CA LEU A 53 3.45 15.42 -2.23
C LEU A 53 4.13 14.09 -2.54
N ILE A 54 4.48 13.34 -1.50
CA ILE A 54 5.10 12.02 -1.63
C ILE A 54 4.07 10.96 -1.25
N VAL A 55 3.80 10.04 -2.17
CA VAL A 55 2.88 8.91 -1.96
C VAL A 55 3.68 7.62 -2.00
N PHE A 56 3.73 6.91 -0.88
CA PHE A 56 4.39 5.62 -0.74
C PHE A 56 3.36 4.49 -0.70
N ILE A 57 3.50 3.50 -1.57
CA ILE A 57 2.58 2.38 -1.68
C ILE A 57 3.29 1.11 -2.19
N GLY A 58 2.88 -0.06 -1.70
CA GLY A 58 3.21 -1.36 -2.30
C GLY A 58 2.11 -1.84 -3.24
N ASP A 59 2.47 -2.59 -4.28
CA ASP A 59 1.51 -3.21 -5.21
C ASP A 59 0.85 -4.46 -4.61
N HIS A 60 1.63 -5.26 -3.90
CA HIS A 60 1.18 -6.39 -3.10
C HIS A 60 2.08 -6.60 -1.87
N GLY A 61 1.60 -7.44 -0.94
CA GLY A 61 2.36 -7.84 0.22
C GLY A 61 3.29 -9.03 -0.06
N GLN A 62 3.81 -9.65 0.99
CA GLN A 62 4.70 -10.80 0.88
C GLN A 62 4.49 -11.74 2.05
N THR A 63 4.06 -12.96 1.76
CA THR A 63 3.91 -14.01 2.77
C THR A 63 5.22 -14.73 3.06
N PHE A 64 5.54 -14.91 4.35
CA PHE A 64 6.71 -15.66 4.83
C PHE A 64 6.30 -16.95 5.57
N LYS A 65 7.30 -17.72 6.01
CA LYS A 65 7.12 -19.06 6.57
C LYS A 65 6.47 -19.04 7.97
N GLU A 66 6.59 -17.91 8.66
CA GLU A 66 5.92 -17.59 9.92
C GLU A 66 4.39 -17.61 9.77
N ASP A 67 3.91 -17.15 8.61
CA ASP A 67 2.51 -16.91 8.32
C ASP A 67 1.85 -18.05 7.55
N TYR A 68 2.60 -18.69 6.64
CA TYR A 68 2.06 -19.72 5.75
C TYR A 68 3.12 -20.71 5.28
N ARG A 69 2.69 -21.91 4.89
CA ARG A 69 3.57 -23.00 4.41
C ARG A 69 4.32 -22.69 3.11
N LYS A 70 3.92 -21.64 2.38
CA LYS A 70 4.47 -21.23 1.08
C LYS A 70 4.85 -19.76 1.15
N THR A 71 6.04 -19.44 0.64
CA THR A 71 6.52 -18.06 0.47
C THR A 71 6.17 -17.55 -0.93
N GLY A 72 5.90 -16.25 -1.04
CA GLY A 72 5.56 -15.60 -2.30
C GLY A 72 4.06 -15.56 -2.55
N THR A 73 3.68 -15.07 -3.73
CA THR A 73 2.31 -14.64 -3.99
C THR A 73 1.44 -15.62 -4.76
N TYR A 74 2.05 -16.70 -5.26
CA TYR A 74 1.35 -17.65 -6.12
C TYR A 74 0.45 -18.56 -5.27
N GLU A 75 -0.87 -18.44 -5.43
CA GLU A 75 -1.87 -19.26 -4.71
C GLU A 75 -1.73 -19.20 -3.17
N VAL A 76 -1.35 -18.03 -2.64
CA VAL A 76 -1.22 -17.82 -1.19
C VAL A 76 -2.37 -16.94 -0.68
N PRO A 77 -3.32 -17.51 0.08
CA PRO A 77 -4.49 -16.77 0.58
C PRO A 77 -4.20 -15.98 1.87
N HIS A 78 -2.98 -16.00 2.40
CA HIS A 78 -2.69 -15.35 3.68
C HIS A 78 -2.83 -13.81 3.58
N VAL A 79 -3.15 -13.13 4.68
CA VAL A 79 -3.40 -11.67 4.66
C VAL A 79 -2.14 -10.85 4.40
N SER A 80 -0.96 -11.36 4.77
CA SER A 80 0.35 -10.76 4.53
C SER A 80 0.65 -10.51 3.06
N ASP A 81 0.00 -11.24 2.16
CA ASP A 81 0.17 -11.08 0.71
C ASP A 81 -0.63 -9.90 0.15
N PHE A 82 -1.64 -9.42 0.89
CA PHE A 82 -2.59 -8.41 0.42
C PHE A 82 -2.39 -7.06 1.11
N ARG A 83 -1.81 -7.06 2.31
CA ARG A 83 -1.57 -5.84 3.07
C ARG A 83 -0.32 -5.14 2.54
N VAL A 84 -0.52 -3.89 2.14
CA VAL A 84 0.53 -2.99 1.69
C VAL A 84 0.49 -1.69 2.50
N PRO A 85 1.63 -1.02 2.70
CA PRO A 85 1.60 0.34 3.22
C PRO A 85 0.95 1.27 2.19
N ILE A 86 0.21 2.27 2.67
CA ILE A 86 -0.22 3.43 1.90
C ILE A 86 0.07 4.64 2.77
N THR A 87 0.88 5.57 2.30
CA THR A 87 1.27 6.76 3.06
C THR A 87 1.32 7.98 2.16
N PHE A 88 0.70 9.06 2.61
CA PHE A 88 0.78 10.39 2.00
C PHE A 88 1.62 11.26 2.91
N ARG A 89 2.66 11.87 2.36
CA ARG A 89 3.59 12.73 3.10
C ARG A 89 3.70 14.08 2.40
N HIS A 90 3.46 15.13 3.16
CA HIS A 90 3.75 16.52 2.81
C HIS A 90 3.93 17.31 4.12
N PRO A 91 4.83 18.31 4.21
CA PRO A 91 5.07 19.06 5.45
C PRO A 91 3.83 19.72 6.05
N HIS A 92 2.88 20.14 5.22
CA HIS A 92 1.62 20.76 5.64
C HIS A 92 0.47 19.77 5.91
N LEU A 93 0.68 18.46 5.74
CA LEU A 93 -0.34 17.48 6.09
C LEU A 93 -0.24 17.07 7.56
N PRO A 94 -1.39 16.91 8.26
CA PRO A 94 -1.39 16.44 9.63
C PRO A 94 -0.91 14.97 9.67
N ARG A 95 -0.19 14.63 10.74
CA ARG A 95 0.19 13.23 11.00
C ARG A 95 -1.02 12.49 11.56
N VAL A 96 -1.67 11.69 10.71
CA VAL A 96 -2.85 10.90 11.07
C VAL A 96 -2.64 9.46 10.64
N GLN A 97 -2.97 8.52 11.52
CA GLN A 97 -3.05 7.10 11.19
C GLN A 97 -4.53 6.73 11.01
N SER A 98 -4.94 6.42 9.78
CA SER A 98 -6.33 6.05 9.50
C SER A 98 -6.54 4.54 9.68
N ALA A 99 -7.51 4.16 10.53
CA ALA A 99 -7.90 2.77 10.75
C ALA A 99 -9.00 2.33 9.78
N VAL A 100 -8.68 2.37 8.48
CA VAL A 100 -9.59 2.03 7.39
C VAL A 100 -9.05 0.88 6.54
N ASN A 101 -9.94 -0.02 6.13
CA ASN A 101 -9.63 -1.10 5.20
C ASN A 101 -9.81 -0.58 3.77
N ALA A 102 -8.88 0.26 3.33
CA ALA A 102 -8.83 0.79 1.97
C ALA A 102 -7.97 -0.08 1.04
N THR A 103 -8.00 0.22 -0.25
CA THR A 103 -7.15 -0.41 -1.27
C THR A 103 -6.40 0.68 -2.05
N SER A 104 -5.49 0.27 -2.94
CA SER A 104 -4.71 1.19 -3.78
C SER A 104 -5.58 2.09 -4.66
N ILE A 105 -6.82 1.71 -4.97
CA ILE A 105 -7.74 2.53 -5.78
C ILE A 105 -8.15 3.83 -5.08
N SER A 106 -7.98 3.92 -3.75
CA SER A 106 -8.16 5.14 -2.99
C SER A 106 -7.07 6.20 -3.26
N VAL A 107 -5.94 5.83 -3.87
CA VAL A 107 -4.80 6.75 -4.03
C VAL A 107 -5.16 7.94 -4.91
N LEU A 108 -5.68 7.68 -6.11
CA LEU A 108 -5.99 8.73 -7.07
C LEU A 108 -7.04 9.74 -6.59
N PRO A 109 -8.23 9.32 -6.10
CA PRO A 109 -9.20 10.28 -5.57
C PRO A 109 -8.67 11.06 -4.34
N THR A 110 -7.75 10.47 -3.56
CA THR A 110 -7.07 11.19 -2.47
C THR A 110 -6.14 12.28 -3.01
N ILE A 111 -5.36 12.00 -4.05
CA ILE A 111 -4.49 13.00 -4.69
C ILE A 111 -5.32 14.14 -5.28
N LEU A 112 -6.41 13.82 -5.99
CA LEU A 112 -7.30 14.84 -6.57
C LEU A 112 -7.89 15.76 -5.49
N ASP A 113 -8.36 15.20 -4.38
CA ASP A 113 -8.85 16.00 -3.25
C ASP A 113 -7.77 16.86 -2.61
N LEU A 114 -6.55 16.33 -2.48
CA LEU A 114 -5.44 17.10 -1.95
C LEU A 114 -5.13 18.29 -2.86
N LEU A 115 -5.09 18.10 -4.18
CA LEU A 115 -4.85 19.16 -5.16
C LEU A 115 -5.95 20.24 -5.15
N VAL A 116 -7.22 19.83 -4.99
CA VAL A 116 -8.35 20.75 -4.88
C VAL A 116 -8.30 21.52 -3.55
N SER A 117 -8.08 20.82 -2.44
CA SER A 117 -8.11 21.43 -1.09
C SER A 117 -6.88 22.29 -0.77
N SER A 118 -5.74 22.03 -1.40
CA SER A 118 -4.53 22.83 -1.25
C SER A 118 -4.54 24.12 -2.07
N GLY A 119 -5.47 24.25 -3.03
CA GLY A 119 -5.44 25.35 -4.00
C GLY A 119 -4.28 25.27 -5.00
N SER A 120 -3.71 24.07 -5.20
CA SER A 120 -2.58 23.85 -6.14
C SER A 120 -2.99 23.93 -7.61
N LEU A 121 -4.29 24.00 -7.90
CA LEU A 121 -4.85 24.01 -9.26
C LEU A 121 -5.43 25.39 -9.60
N ASN A 122 -5.39 25.76 -10.88
CA ASN A 122 -6.16 26.89 -11.37
C ASN A 122 -7.68 26.58 -11.35
N LYS A 123 -8.52 27.58 -11.62
CA LYS A 123 -9.98 27.43 -11.57
C LYS A 123 -10.51 26.28 -12.46
N ARG A 124 -10.05 26.21 -13.70
CA ARG A 124 -10.50 25.20 -14.67
C ARG A 124 -10.12 23.79 -14.21
N ASP A 125 -8.88 23.62 -13.76
CA ASP A 125 -8.37 22.31 -13.34
C ASP A 125 -8.99 21.88 -12.00
N THR A 126 -9.33 22.83 -11.13
CA THR A 126 -10.09 22.57 -9.89
C THR A 126 -11.48 22.00 -10.21
N GLU A 127 -12.19 22.60 -11.18
CA GLU A 127 -13.49 22.12 -11.63
C GLU A 127 -13.39 20.69 -12.19
N MET A 128 -12.39 20.42 -13.05
CA MET A 128 -12.13 19.09 -13.60
C MET A 128 -11.76 18.05 -12.55
N ALA A 129 -10.85 18.37 -11.63
CA ALA A 129 -10.41 17.45 -10.59
C ALA A 129 -11.55 17.12 -9.60
N THR A 130 -12.41 18.10 -9.30
CA THR A 130 -13.57 17.90 -8.43
C THR A 130 -14.58 16.93 -9.06
N ASP A 131 -14.82 17.05 -10.36
CA ASP A 131 -15.69 16.17 -11.13
C ASP A 131 -15.11 14.74 -11.20
N LEU A 132 -13.86 14.62 -11.65
CA LEU A 132 -13.15 13.34 -11.76
C LEU A 132 -13.07 12.59 -10.43
N ALA A 133 -12.88 13.29 -9.31
CA ALA A 133 -12.78 12.66 -7.99
C ALA A 133 -14.05 11.87 -7.58
N GLN A 134 -15.20 12.15 -8.20
CA GLN A 134 -16.46 11.41 -7.95
C GLN A 134 -16.65 10.20 -8.87
N ASP A 135 -15.91 10.12 -9.97
CA ASP A 135 -16.03 9.05 -10.97
C ASP A 135 -15.21 7.80 -10.62
N TYR A 136 -14.29 7.91 -9.66
CA TYR A 136 -13.51 6.77 -9.17
C TYR A 136 -14.27 5.94 -8.14
N GLU A 137 -14.15 4.61 -8.25
CA GLU A 137 -14.71 3.67 -7.26
C GLU A 137 -14.08 3.85 -5.86
N GLY A 138 -12.81 4.26 -5.83
CA GLY A 138 -12.08 4.51 -4.59
C GLY A 138 -12.60 5.70 -3.82
N GLN A 139 -12.66 5.55 -2.49
CA GLN A 139 -12.92 6.69 -1.61
C GLN A 139 -11.60 7.39 -1.28
N SER A 140 -11.60 8.71 -1.39
CA SER A 140 -10.52 9.55 -0.89
C SER A 140 -10.30 9.35 0.61
N LEU A 141 -9.04 9.27 1.02
CA LEU A 141 -8.63 9.03 2.41
C LEU A 141 -8.53 10.31 3.25
N VAL A 142 -8.67 11.49 2.62
CA VAL A 142 -8.79 12.77 3.33
C VAL A 142 -10.25 13.15 3.64
N ARG A 143 -11.21 12.34 3.15
CA ARG A 143 -12.62 12.42 3.51
C ARG A 143 -12.97 11.36 4.57
N GLU A 144 -14.15 11.47 5.17
CA GLU A 144 -14.69 10.40 6.00
C GLU A 144 -14.89 9.12 5.14
N TYR A 145 -14.22 8.03 5.53
CA TYR A 145 -14.30 6.76 4.80
C TYR A 145 -15.58 6.00 5.17
N LYS A 146 -16.52 5.92 4.24
CA LYS A 146 -17.81 5.23 4.43
C LYS A 146 -17.63 3.73 4.21
N LYS A 147 -17.53 2.99 5.31
CA LYS A 147 -17.44 1.51 5.27
C LYS A 147 -18.76 0.86 4.83
N LYS A 148 -19.88 1.52 5.11
CA LYS A 148 -21.25 1.10 4.79
C LYS A 148 -22.13 2.30 4.44
N ASP A 149 -23.13 2.06 3.61
CA ASP A 149 -24.23 2.98 3.34
C ASP A 149 -25.55 2.21 3.18
N GLY A 150 -26.40 2.25 4.21
CA GLY A 150 -27.59 1.42 4.33
C GLY A 150 -27.25 -0.09 4.21
N LYS A 151 -27.72 -0.73 3.13
CA LYS A 151 -27.44 -2.15 2.83
C LYS A 151 -26.17 -2.36 2.00
N ARG A 152 -25.56 -1.29 1.48
CA ARG A 152 -24.34 -1.34 0.67
C ARG A 152 -23.10 -1.32 1.57
N ARG A 153 -22.03 -1.97 1.11
CA ARG A 153 -20.74 -2.02 1.78
C ARG A 153 -19.67 -1.57 0.80
N ALA A 154 -18.60 -0.97 1.30
CA ALA A 154 -17.39 -0.77 0.51
C ALA A 154 -16.70 -2.15 0.36
N TRP A 155 -16.89 -2.78 -0.79
CA TRP A 155 -16.31 -4.08 -1.11
C TRP A 155 -14.91 -3.92 -1.68
N ASN A 156 -14.02 -4.83 -1.30
CA ASN A 156 -12.65 -4.89 -1.81
C ASN A 156 -12.45 -6.26 -2.47
N PHE A 157 -12.11 -6.23 -3.75
CA PHE A 157 -11.79 -7.41 -4.55
C PHE A 157 -10.28 -7.44 -4.81
N SER A 158 -9.67 -8.62 -4.80
CA SER A 158 -8.21 -8.75 -4.99
C SER A 158 -7.85 -10.04 -5.71
N VAL A 159 -6.89 -9.92 -6.63
CA VAL A 159 -6.20 -10.99 -7.36
C VAL A 159 -4.72 -10.66 -7.31
N ILE A 160 -3.85 -11.64 -7.03
CA ILE A 160 -2.40 -11.41 -6.88
C ILE A 160 -1.62 -12.36 -7.79
N ASN A 161 -0.75 -11.77 -8.64
CA ASN A 161 0.08 -12.42 -9.68
C ASN A 161 -0.71 -13.42 -10.56
N SER A 162 -0.05 -14.32 -11.31
CA SER A 162 -0.69 -15.28 -12.25
C SER A 162 -1.65 -16.29 -11.60
N GLY A 163 -2.23 -15.98 -10.44
CA GLY A 163 -3.28 -16.69 -9.72
C GLY A 163 -4.63 -16.65 -10.44
N ALA A 164 -4.66 -17.08 -11.71
CA ALA A 164 -5.90 -17.36 -12.45
C ALA A 164 -6.85 -18.32 -11.70
N GLY A 165 -6.40 -18.94 -10.62
CA GLY A 165 -7.16 -19.84 -9.77
C GLY A 165 -7.69 -19.26 -8.45
N MET A 166 -7.62 -17.95 -8.14
CA MET A 166 -8.20 -17.44 -6.89
C MET A 166 -8.65 -15.97 -6.90
N LEU A 167 -9.88 -15.73 -6.48
CA LEU A 167 -10.45 -14.41 -6.18
C LEU A 167 -10.56 -14.24 -4.66
N THR A 168 -10.11 -13.11 -4.14
CA THR A 168 -10.31 -12.74 -2.73
C THR A 168 -11.30 -11.59 -2.63
N VAL A 169 -12.25 -11.71 -1.71
CA VAL A 169 -13.28 -10.69 -1.45
C VAL A 169 -13.34 -10.36 0.04
N THR A 170 -13.39 -9.08 0.37
CA THR A 170 -13.66 -8.58 1.72
C THR A 170 -14.49 -7.30 1.67
N SER A 171 -14.90 -6.77 2.81
CA SER A 171 -15.56 -5.48 2.93
C SER A 171 -14.87 -4.63 3.99
N ALA A 172 -14.92 -3.30 3.82
CA ALA A 172 -14.16 -2.40 4.68
C ALA A 172 -14.62 -2.38 6.15
N ASP A 173 -15.79 -2.97 6.46
CA ASP A 173 -16.39 -3.02 7.78
C ASP A 173 -16.14 -4.33 8.56
N VAL A 174 -15.42 -5.30 7.98
CA VAL A 174 -15.15 -6.60 8.62
C VAL A 174 -13.65 -6.93 8.61
N PRO A 175 -13.17 -7.74 9.58
CA PRO A 175 -11.77 -8.16 9.64
C PRO A 175 -11.46 -9.44 8.83
N TYR A 176 -12.48 -10.05 8.22
CA TYR A 176 -12.38 -11.33 7.52
C TYR A 176 -12.42 -11.17 6.01
N LYS A 177 -11.82 -12.12 5.29
CA LYS A 177 -11.87 -12.20 3.83
C LYS A 177 -12.27 -13.61 3.38
N LEU A 178 -12.98 -13.69 2.28
CA LEU A 178 -13.31 -14.94 1.60
C LEU A 178 -12.29 -15.15 0.48
N ASN A 179 -11.61 -16.30 0.50
CA ASN A 179 -10.74 -16.72 -0.60
C ASN A 179 -11.50 -17.76 -1.42
N MET A 180 -11.79 -17.45 -2.67
CA MET A 180 -12.56 -18.29 -3.59
C MET A 180 -11.62 -18.85 -4.65
N PRO A 181 -11.35 -20.17 -4.66
CA PRO A 181 -10.64 -20.76 -5.78
C PRO A 181 -11.49 -20.62 -7.04
N LEU A 182 -10.89 -20.11 -8.11
CA LEU A 182 -11.44 -20.13 -9.45
C LEU A 182 -10.94 -21.42 -10.11
N GLU A 183 -11.82 -22.19 -10.75
CA GLU A 183 -11.40 -23.43 -11.40
C GLU A 183 -10.28 -23.16 -12.41
N LYS A 184 -9.34 -24.11 -12.55
CA LYS A 184 -8.42 -24.11 -13.68
C LYS A 184 -9.26 -24.37 -14.94
N VAL A 185 -9.49 -23.34 -15.74
CA VAL A 185 -9.91 -23.52 -17.14
C VAL A 185 -8.77 -24.16 -17.91
#